data_AF-A0A659SE84-F1
#
_entry.id   AF-A0A659SE84-F1
#
_cell.length_a   1.000
_cell.length_b   1.000
_cell.length_c   1.000
_cell.angle_alpha   90.00
_cell.angle_beta   90.00
_cell.angle_gamma   90.00
#
_symmetry.space_group_name_H-M   'P 1'
#
loop_
_entity.id
_entity.type
_entity.pdbx_description
1 polymer ?
#
loop_
_entity_poly.entity_id
_entity_poly.type
_entity_poly.pdbx_seq_one_letter_code
_entity_poly.pdbx_strand_id
1 'polypeptide(L)'
;MALNSPGSEWRLSAQRVNGGVMPWRPEAGRVLGNKAQIQLSAGSLTLNDVPATNVLIEGSVDHNQVMLNTVGADMARGALTGVARRIADGSWVVENLRLNDIRLQSDKSLSEFFAPLTTVPSLQIGRLEVTDSSLQGPDWAVTDLDLSLRNLTLRKEDWQSQEGKLSMNASEFIFGSLHLLDPILNAVCSPEGVALRQFP
;
A
#
# COMPACT_ATOMS: atom_id res chain seq x y z
N MET A 1 -4.49 21.58 -13.23
CA MET A 1 -3.03 21.42 -13.04
C MET A 1 -2.66 19.96 -13.28
N ALA A 2 -1.42 19.70 -13.70
CA ALA A 2 -0.83 18.36 -13.77
C ALA A 2 0.42 18.31 -12.89
N LEU A 3 0.71 17.15 -12.30
CA LEU A 3 1.91 16.93 -11.48
C LEU A 3 2.63 15.69 -12.00
N ASN A 4 3.94 15.81 -12.24
CA ASN A 4 4.80 14.70 -12.67
C ASN A 4 6.05 14.68 -11.78
N SER A 5 6.52 13.48 -11.42
CA SER A 5 7.79 13.31 -10.69
C SER A 5 8.82 12.53 -11.53
N PRO A 6 9.37 13.13 -12.61
CA PRO A 6 10.41 12.49 -13.40
C PRO A 6 11.71 12.44 -12.58
N GLY A 7 12.21 11.24 -12.29
CA GLY A 7 13.49 11.04 -11.58
C GLY A 7 13.38 10.54 -10.14
N SER A 8 12.18 10.29 -9.63
CA SER A 8 12.01 9.50 -8.40
C SER A 8 11.88 8.01 -8.76
N GLU A 9 12.18 7.10 -7.82
CA GLU A 9 11.92 5.65 -8.02
C GLU A 9 10.43 5.36 -8.30
N TRP A 10 9.55 6.30 -7.94
CA TRP A 10 8.11 6.22 -8.16
C TRP A 10 7.73 7.02 -9.40
N ARG A 11 7.17 6.32 -10.40
CA ARG A 11 6.59 6.97 -11.58
C ARG A 11 5.21 7.50 -11.22
N LEU A 12 5.15 8.77 -10.84
CA LEU A 12 3.91 9.46 -10.50
C LEU A 12 3.54 10.48 -11.57
N SER A 13 2.30 10.38 -12.05
CA SER A 13 1.64 11.41 -12.85
C SER A 13 0.23 11.66 -12.32
N ALA A 14 -0.23 12.91 -12.31
CA ALA A 14 -1.58 13.25 -11.87
C ALA A 14 -2.16 14.39 -12.72
N GLN A 15 -3.47 14.35 -12.95
CA GLN A 15 -4.21 15.36 -13.70
C GLN A 15 -5.42 15.84 -12.89
N ARG A 16 -5.90 17.04 -13.24
CA ARG A 16 -6.98 17.73 -12.51
C ARG A 16 -6.62 17.86 -11.02
N VAL A 17 -5.37 18.22 -10.76
CA VAL A 17 -4.85 18.40 -9.40
C VAL A 17 -5.37 19.71 -8.81
N ASN A 18 -5.85 19.66 -7.57
CA ASN A 18 -6.21 20.80 -6.73
C ASN A 18 -5.65 20.57 -5.32
N GLY A 19 -5.51 21.61 -4.50
CA GLY A 19 -4.96 21.47 -3.16
C GLY A 19 -4.36 22.75 -2.59
N GLY A 20 -3.84 22.63 -1.38
CA GLY A 20 -3.18 23.71 -0.64
C GLY A 20 -2.05 23.21 0.24
N VAL A 21 -1.09 24.09 0.50
CA VAL A 21 0.05 23.86 1.38
C VAL A 21 0.12 25.03 2.37
N MET A 22 0.13 24.76 3.68
CA MET A 22 0.06 25.81 4.71
C MET A 22 0.94 25.55 5.94
N PRO A 23 1.90 26.44 6.28
CA PRO A 23 2.39 27.52 5.44
C PRO A 23 3.22 26.97 4.27
N TRP A 24 3.19 27.64 3.12
CA TRP A 24 4.11 27.32 2.03
C TRP A 24 5.40 28.12 2.18
N ARG A 25 6.50 27.43 2.54
CA ARG A 25 7.83 28.02 2.80
C ARG A 25 8.93 27.20 2.12
N PRO A 26 9.04 27.22 0.78
CA PRO A 26 9.99 26.39 0.05
C PRO A 26 11.45 26.69 0.42
N GLU A 27 12.28 25.66 0.45
CA GLU A 27 13.74 25.72 0.64
C GLU A 27 14.45 24.88 -0.43
N ALA A 28 15.77 25.05 -0.59
CA ALA A 28 16.55 24.24 -1.52
C ALA A 28 16.40 22.74 -1.20
N GLY A 29 15.88 21.98 -2.17
CA GLY A 29 15.57 20.55 -2.00
C GLY A 29 14.28 20.23 -1.25
N ARG A 30 13.53 21.23 -0.75
CA ARG A 30 12.28 21.05 0.00
C ARG A 30 11.19 21.99 -0.51
N VAL A 31 10.51 21.56 -1.58
CA VAL A 31 9.48 22.37 -2.30
C VAL A 31 8.28 22.75 -1.42
N LEU A 32 7.94 21.92 -0.43
CA LEU A 32 6.86 22.17 0.52
C LEU A 32 7.32 22.93 1.78
N GLY A 33 8.63 23.13 1.94
CA GLY A 33 9.26 23.61 3.17
C GLY A 33 9.49 22.52 4.22
N ASN A 34 9.97 22.94 5.39
CA ASN A 34 10.24 22.04 6.52
C ASN A 34 9.01 21.69 7.35
N LYS A 35 7.97 22.51 7.31
CA LYS A 35 6.77 22.26 8.11
C LYS A 35 5.55 22.84 7.41
N ALA A 36 4.63 21.97 7.00
CA ALA A 36 3.42 22.36 6.30
C ALA A 36 2.30 21.33 6.47
N GLN A 37 1.07 21.80 6.53
CA GLN A 37 -0.13 21.00 6.24
C GLN A 37 -0.30 20.90 4.73
N ILE A 38 -0.74 19.75 4.25
CA ILE A 38 -1.01 19.48 2.84
C ILE A 38 -2.44 18.95 2.68
N GLN A 39 -3.14 19.46 1.69
CA GLN A 39 -4.38 18.90 1.18
C GLN A 39 -4.24 18.85 -0.34
N LEU A 40 -4.44 17.68 -0.94
CA LEU A 40 -4.31 17.47 -2.37
C LEU A 40 -5.45 16.57 -2.83
N SER A 41 -6.07 16.95 -3.94
CA SER A 41 -6.97 16.09 -4.69
C SER A 41 -6.55 16.01 -6.14
N ALA A 42 -6.84 14.88 -6.79
CA ALA A 42 -6.59 14.71 -8.21
C ALA A 42 -7.73 13.92 -8.85
N GLY A 43 -8.22 14.39 -9.99
CA GLY A 43 -9.24 13.66 -10.74
C GLY A 43 -8.69 12.36 -11.36
N SER A 44 -7.39 12.30 -11.62
CA SER A 44 -6.69 11.06 -11.97
C SER A 44 -5.24 11.11 -11.49
N LEU A 45 -4.72 9.94 -11.12
CA LEU A 45 -3.35 9.71 -10.70
C LEU A 45 -2.90 8.36 -11.24
N THR A 46 -1.65 8.24 -11.64
CA THR A 46 -1.04 6.97 -11.97
C THR A 46 0.24 6.86 -11.17
N LEU A 47 0.36 5.78 -10.41
CA LEU A 47 1.53 5.46 -9.59
C LEU A 47 2.06 4.08 -10.01
N ASN A 48 3.28 4.04 -10.55
CA ASN A 48 3.91 2.80 -11.01
C ASN A 48 2.98 1.96 -11.91
N ASP A 49 2.31 2.64 -12.85
CA ASP A 49 1.35 2.08 -13.81
C ASP A 49 0.02 1.60 -13.24
N VAL A 50 -0.22 1.82 -11.94
CA VAL A 50 -1.52 1.61 -11.31
C VAL A 50 -2.34 2.90 -11.40
N PRO A 51 -3.42 2.94 -12.19
CA PRO A 51 -4.28 4.10 -12.27
C PRO A 51 -5.22 4.19 -11.07
N ALA A 52 -5.44 5.42 -10.62
CA ALA A 52 -6.37 5.81 -9.59
C ALA A 52 -7.15 7.06 -10.02
N THR A 53 -8.37 7.20 -9.53
CA THR A 53 -9.25 8.36 -9.75
C THR A 53 -9.83 8.85 -8.43
N ASN A 54 -10.41 10.06 -8.44
CA ASN A 54 -11.04 10.66 -7.26
C ASN A 54 -10.13 10.64 -6.03
N VAL A 55 -8.85 10.98 -6.25
CA VAL A 55 -7.81 10.90 -5.22
C VAL A 55 -7.97 12.06 -4.26
N LEU A 56 -7.86 11.77 -2.96
CA LEU A 56 -7.76 12.71 -1.86
C LEU A 56 -6.59 12.31 -0.96
N ILE A 57 -5.72 13.28 -0.67
CA ILE A 57 -4.60 13.14 0.26
C ILE A 57 -4.60 14.33 1.20
N GLU A 58 -4.67 14.07 2.50
CA GLU A 58 -4.55 15.08 3.55
C GLU A 58 -3.47 14.67 4.53
N GLY A 59 -2.67 15.62 4.98
CA GLY A 59 -1.52 15.29 5.78
C GLY A 59 -0.66 16.47 6.17
N SER A 60 0.57 16.17 6.59
CA SER A 60 1.56 17.18 6.92
C SER A 60 2.97 16.71 6.67
N VAL A 61 3.86 17.66 6.38
CA VAL A 61 5.31 17.48 6.40
C VAL A 61 5.85 18.12 7.67
N ASP A 62 6.74 17.41 8.37
CA ASP A 62 7.57 17.96 9.46
C ASP A 62 9.01 17.41 9.31
N HIS A 63 9.91 18.27 8.87
CA HIS A 63 11.28 18.01 8.44
C HIS A 63 11.37 16.87 7.40
N ASN A 64 11.77 15.67 7.84
CA ASN A 64 11.90 14.49 6.99
C ASN A 64 10.76 13.49 7.20
N GLN A 65 9.76 13.86 8.00
CA GLN A 65 8.58 13.04 8.26
C GLN A 65 7.40 13.53 7.44
N VAL A 66 6.61 12.58 6.95
CA VAL A 66 5.37 12.84 6.22
C VAL A 66 4.26 12.08 6.91
N MET A 67 3.24 12.78 7.39
CA MET A 67 1.98 12.21 7.86
C MET A 67 0.97 12.29 6.73
N LEU A 68 0.29 11.19 6.46
CA LEU A 68 -0.88 11.10 5.59
C LEU A 68 -2.05 10.71 6.48
N ASN A 69 -2.79 11.71 6.94
CA ASN A 69 -3.95 11.56 7.83
C ASN A 69 -5.17 11.02 7.07
N THR A 70 -5.20 11.22 5.75
CA THR A 70 -6.20 10.63 4.87
C THR A 70 -5.55 10.37 3.53
N VAL A 71 -5.66 9.13 3.06
CA VAL A 71 -5.43 8.74 1.68
C VAL A 71 -6.70 8.05 1.23
N GLY A 72 -7.31 8.54 0.15
CA GLY A 72 -8.52 7.98 -0.45
C GLY A 72 -8.39 7.99 -1.96
N ALA A 73 -8.77 6.91 -2.63
CA ALA A 73 -8.81 6.85 -4.09
C ALA A 73 -9.71 5.71 -4.58
N ASP A 74 -10.33 5.89 -5.73
CA ASP A 74 -10.88 4.78 -6.51
C ASP A 74 -9.75 4.18 -7.35
N MET A 75 -9.53 2.88 -7.27
CA MET A 75 -8.48 2.20 -8.03
C MET A 75 -8.91 0.81 -8.44
N ALA A 76 -8.52 0.37 -9.64
CA ALA A 76 -8.79 -0.98 -10.11
C ALA A 76 -10.26 -1.41 -9.91
N ARG A 77 -11.21 -0.51 -10.19
CA ARG A 77 -12.67 -0.64 -9.98
C ARG A 77 -13.17 -0.67 -8.52
N GLY A 78 -12.27 -0.73 -7.56
CA GLY A 78 -12.57 -0.68 -6.13
C GLY A 78 -12.14 0.62 -5.48
N ALA A 79 -11.98 0.59 -4.17
CA ALA A 79 -11.60 1.74 -3.35
C ALA A 79 -10.44 1.43 -2.40
N LEU A 80 -9.57 2.41 -2.22
CA LEU A 80 -8.49 2.43 -1.24
C LEU A 80 -8.75 3.55 -0.24
N THR A 81 -8.63 3.25 1.05
CA THR A 81 -8.53 4.25 2.11
C THR A 81 -7.45 3.90 3.10
N GLY A 82 -6.71 4.89 3.63
CA GLY A 82 -5.74 4.61 4.67
C GLY A 82 -5.13 5.82 5.35
N VAL A 83 -4.34 5.51 6.38
CA VAL A 83 -3.54 6.44 7.17
C VAL A 83 -2.13 5.88 7.28
N ALA A 84 -1.14 6.70 6.94
CA ALA A 84 0.24 6.29 6.95
C ALA A 84 1.19 7.42 7.34
N ARG A 85 2.33 7.09 7.92
CA ARG A 85 3.45 8.01 8.15
C ARG A 85 4.70 7.45 7.50
N ARG A 86 5.45 8.31 6.80
CA ARG A 86 6.87 8.09 6.52
C ARG A 86 7.70 8.75 7.61
N ILE A 87 8.53 7.99 8.31
CA ILE A 87 9.42 8.52 9.35
C ILE A 87 10.78 8.92 8.76
N ALA A 88 11.62 9.56 9.59
CA ALA A 88 12.83 10.25 9.13
C ALA A 88 13.88 9.35 8.48
N ASP A 89 13.94 8.06 8.85
CA ASP A 89 14.85 7.06 8.26
C ASP A 89 14.35 6.54 6.89
N GLY A 90 13.15 6.95 6.47
CA GLY A 90 12.49 6.53 5.25
C GLY A 90 11.58 5.32 5.38
N SER A 91 11.48 4.72 6.57
CA SER A 91 10.52 3.67 6.87
C SER A 91 9.08 4.18 6.87
N TRP A 92 8.14 3.28 6.62
CA TRP A 92 6.71 3.56 6.63
C TRP A 92 6.03 2.88 7.81
N VAL A 93 5.07 3.59 8.40
CA VAL A 93 4.11 3.09 9.39
C VAL A 93 2.72 3.29 8.80
N VAL A 94 2.08 2.20 8.40
CA VAL A 94 0.68 2.17 7.95
C VAL A 94 -0.19 1.86 9.16
N GLU A 95 -0.91 2.86 9.67
CA GLU A 95 -1.77 2.69 10.84
C GLU A 95 -3.00 1.84 10.46
N ASN A 96 -3.62 2.20 9.34
CA ASN A 96 -4.66 1.41 8.71
C ASN A 96 -4.62 1.56 7.19
N LEU A 97 -4.91 0.47 6.49
CA LEU A 97 -5.15 0.43 5.06
C LEU A 97 -6.34 -0.49 4.79
N ARG A 98 -7.27 -0.02 3.98
CA ARG A 98 -8.43 -0.78 3.52
C ARG A 98 -8.47 -0.75 2.01
N LEU A 99 -8.65 -1.92 1.43
CA LEU A 99 -8.86 -2.17 0.02
C LEU A 99 -10.19 -2.93 -0.12
N ASN A 100 -11.12 -2.41 -0.92
CA ASN A 100 -12.38 -3.11 -1.18
C ASN A 100 -12.60 -3.20 -2.69
N ASP A 101 -13.16 -4.30 -3.15
CA ASP A 101 -13.62 -4.49 -4.54
C ASP A 101 -12.51 -4.30 -5.58
N ILE A 102 -11.26 -4.58 -5.21
CA ILE A 102 -10.11 -4.41 -6.11
C ILE A 102 -10.18 -5.48 -7.21
N ARG A 103 -10.04 -5.06 -8.47
CA ARG A 103 -9.96 -5.93 -9.65
C ARG A 103 -8.74 -5.54 -10.45
N LEU A 104 -7.59 -6.09 -10.05
CA LEU A 104 -6.28 -5.70 -10.57
C LEU A 104 -5.70 -6.80 -11.46
N GLN A 105 -5.26 -6.40 -12.65
CA GLN A 105 -4.48 -7.24 -13.56
C GLN A 105 -3.10 -6.63 -13.74
N SER A 106 -2.07 -7.44 -13.54
CA SER A 106 -0.66 -7.09 -13.63
C SER A 106 0.00 -7.92 -14.73
N ASP A 107 0.99 -7.35 -15.41
CA ASP A 107 1.89 -8.06 -16.31
C ASP A 107 3.14 -8.63 -15.58
N LYS A 108 3.28 -8.34 -14.29
CA LYS A 108 4.41 -8.75 -13.44
C LYS A 108 4.18 -10.11 -12.78
N SER A 109 5.27 -10.86 -12.60
CA SER A 109 5.28 -12.04 -11.73
C SER A 109 4.94 -11.66 -10.28
N LEU A 110 4.57 -12.64 -9.45
CA LEU A 110 4.12 -12.39 -8.07
C LEU A 110 5.20 -11.67 -7.23
N SER A 111 6.46 -12.07 -7.39
CA SER A 111 7.59 -11.47 -6.69
C SER A 111 7.85 -10.04 -7.14
N GLU A 112 7.80 -9.76 -8.45
CA GLU A 112 7.95 -8.41 -8.99
C GLU A 112 6.78 -7.49 -8.62
N PHE A 113 5.57 -8.04 -8.50
CA PHE A 113 4.40 -7.30 -8.05
C PHE A 113 4.58 -6.77 -6.63
N PHE A 114 5.11 -7.59 -5.72
CA PHE A 114 5.36 -7.22 -4.32
C PHE A 114 6.74 -6.64 -4.04
N ALA A 115 7.66 -6.63 -5.01
CA ALA A 115 9.01 -6.05 -4.87
C ALA A 115 9.03 -4.60 -4.31
N PRO A 116 8.06 -3.71 -4.62
CA PRO A 116 8.04 -2.37 -4.01
C PRO A 116 7.93 -2.36 -2.48
N LEU A 117 7.43 -3.44 -1.86
CA LEU A 117 7.34 -3.54 -0.40
C LEU A 117 8.71 -3.75 0.27
N THR A 118 9.73 -4.19 -0.49
CA THR A 118 11.08 -4.46 0.01
C THR A 118 12.08 -3.32 -0.29
N THR A 119 11.69 -2.30 -1.04
CA THR A 119 12.59 -1.16 -1.37
C THR A 119 12.74 -0.18 -0.20
N VAL A 120 11.79 -0.16 0.73
CA VAL A 120 11.80 0.70 1.92
C VAL A 120 12.59 0.05 3.08
N PRO A 121 13.23 0.83 3.97
CA PRO A 121 14.01 0.26 5.08
C PRO A 121 13.17 -0.63 6.01
N SER A 122 11.94 -0.19 6.30
CA SER A 122 10.95 -0.96 7.03
C SER A 122 9.53 -0.51 6.66
N LEU A 123 8.59 -1.46 6.69
CA LEU A 123 7.16 -1.21 6.55
C LEU A 123 6.42 -1.85 7.74
N GLN A 124 5.97 -1.03 8.68
CA GLN A 124 5.10 -1.47 9.77
C GLN A 124 3.63 -1.33 9.36
N ILE A 125 2.86 -2.39 9.56
CA ILE A 125 1.43 -2.46 9.26
C ILE A 125 0.70 -2.71 10.59
N GLY A 126 -0.03 -1.70 11.06
CA GLY A 126 -0.95 -1.83 12.19
C GLY A 126 -2.16 -2.67 11.80
N ARG A 127 -2.84 -2.28 10.72
CA ARG A 127 -3.96 -3.02 10.15
C ARG A 127 -4.02 -2.88 8.62
N LEU A 128 -4.17 -4.00 7.94
CA LEU A 128 -4.54 -4.07 6.53
C LEU A 128 -5.79 -4.95 6.42
N GLU A 129 -6.82 -4.43 5.78
CA GLU A 129 -8.05 -5.16 5.46
C GLU A 129 -8.23 -5.12 3.93
N VAL A 130 -8.40 -6.29 3.33
CA VAL A 130 -8.77 -6.48 1.93
C VAL A 130 -10.10 -7.22 1.93
N THR A 131 -11.06 -6.76 1.15
CA THR A 131 -12.36 -7.41 1.02
C THR A 131 -12.77 -7.54 -0.43
N ASP A 132 -13.39 -8.68 -0.76
CA ASP A 132 -13.92 -9.00 -2.10
C ASP A 132 -12.97 -8.52 -3.21
N SER A 133 -11.73 -8.99 -3.23
CA SER A 133 -10.71 -8.47 -4.16
C SER A 133 -10.08 -9.58 -4.99
N SER A 134 -9.88 -9.31 -6.28
CA SER A 134 -9.22 -10.24 -7.20
C SER A 134 -7.99 -9.58 -7.81
N LEU A 135 -6.87 -10.29 -7.73
CA LEU A 135 -5.59 -9.86 -8.29
C LEU A 135 -5.03 -10.97 -9.18
N GLN A 136 -4.55 -10.61 -10.36
CA GLN A 136 -4.02 -11.55 -11.33
C GLN A 136 -2.73 -11.04 -11.95
N GLY A 137 -1.77 -11.95 -12.13
CA GLY A 137 -0.59 -11.77 -12.96
C GLY A 137 -0.43 -12.90 -14.00
N PRO A 138 0.75 -13.02 -14.63
CA PRO A 138 0.98 -13.99 -15.70
C PRO A 138 0.82 -15.45 -15.28
N ASP A 139 1.29 -15.81 -14.09
CA ASP A 139 1.36 -17.17 -13.56
C ASP A 139 0.75 -17.29 -12.15
N TRP A 140 0.02 -16.26 -11.70
CA TRP A 140 -0.59 -16.23 -10.38
C TRP A 140 -1.94 -15.53 -10.42
N ALA A 141 -2.84 -15.97 -9.55
CA ALA A 141 -4.12 -15.30 -9.34
C ALA A 141 -4.61 -15.56 -7.92
N VAL A 142 -5.34 -14.59 -7.38
CA VAL A 142 -6.19 -14.77 -6.21
C VAL A 142 -7.55 -14.17 -6.51
N THR A 143 -8.61 -14.94 -6.28
CA THR A 143 -9.99 -14.57 -6.63
C THR A 143 -10.82 -14.47 -5.36
N ASP A 144 -11.63 -13.40 -5.26
CA ASP A 144 -12.52 -13.13 -4.12
C ASP A 144 -11.80 -13.18 -2.77
N LEU A 145 -10.63 -12.53 -2.69
CA LEU A 145 -9.80 -12.44 -1.50
C LEU A 145 -10.47 -11.57 -0.44
N ASP A 146 -10.66 -12.15 0.74
CA ASP A 146 -10.75 -11.42 2.00
C ASP A 146 -9.48 -11.68 2.82
N LEU A 147 -8.85 -10.61 3.31
CA LEU A 147 -7.62 -10.69 4.09
C LEU A 147 -7.63 -9.66 5.21
N SER A 148 -7.34 -10.11 6.42
CA SER A 148 -7.02 -9.27 7.58
C SER A 148 -5.58 -9.54 8.02
N LEU A 149 -4.75 -8.51 7.97
CA LEU A 149 -3.38 -8.52 8.49
C LEU A 149 -3.22 -7.47 9.59
N ARG A 150 -2.58 -7.87 10.70
CA ARG A 150 -2.37 -7.00 11.86
C ARG A 150 -0.97 -7.16 12.43
N ASN A 151 -0.42 -6.04 12.91
CA ASN A 151 0.83 -5.96 13.66
C ASN A 151 2.03 -6.64 12.97
N LEU A 152 2.17 -6.45 11.66
CA LEU A 152 3.31 -7.00 10.89
C LEU A 152 4.33 -5.91 10.60
N THR A 153 5.62 -6.21 10.76
CA THR A 153 6.71 -5.36 10.28
C THR A 153 7.51 -6.11 9.23
N LEU A 154 7.61 -5.54 8.03
CA LEU A 154 8.51 -6.02 6.99
C LEU A 154 9.82 -5.23 7.05
N ARG A 155 10.94 -5.92 6.88
CA ARG A 155 12.28 -5.37 6.66
C ARG A 155 12.84 -6.08 5.42
N LYS A 156 13.81 -5.44 4.73
CA LYS A 156 14.32 -5.81 3.39
C LYS A 156 14.35 -7.30 3.02
N GLU A 157 14.66 -8.20 3.96
CA GLU A 157 14.67 -9.65 3.74
C GLU A 157 14.10 -10.44 4.94
N ASP A 158 13.48 -9.77 5.90
CA ASP A 158 13.04 -10.40 7.14
C ASP A 158 11.70 -9.81 7.57
N TRP A 159 10.84 -10.66 8.11
CA TRP A 159 9.59 -10.20 8.73
C TRP A 159 9.76 -10.26 10.24
N GLN A 160 9.23 -9.26 10.93
CA GLN A 160 9.28 -9.17 12.38
C GLN A 160 7.90 -8.84 12.89
N SER A 161 7.54 -9.46 14.00
CA SER A 161 6.25 -9.26 14.62
C SER A 161 6.32 -9.68 16.08
N GLN A 162 5.66 -8.93 16.96
CA GLN A 162 5.49 -9.35 18.36
C GLN A 162 4.24 -10.23 18.50
N GLU A 163 3.12 -9.83 17.89
CA GLU A 163 1.82 -10.52 17.96
C GLU A 163 1.02 -10.33 16.66
N GLY A 164 1.59 -10.78 15.57
CA GLY A 164 1.09 -10.58 14.21
C GLY A 164 0.01 -11.59 13.91
N LYS A 165 -1.02 -11.16 13.19
CA LYS A 165 -2.12 -12.05 12.79
C LYS A 165 -2.41 -11.84 11.32
N LEU A 166 -2.44 -12.94 10.60
CA LEU A 166 -2.90 -13.01 9.22
C LEU A 166 -4.07 -13.98 9.19
N SER A 167 -5.18 -13.54 8.61
CA SER A 167 -6.31 -14.38 8.23
C SER A 167 -6.62 -14.05 6.79
N MET A 168 -6.77 -15.07 5.97
CA MET A 168 -7.23 -14.90 4.59
C MET A 168 -8.12 -16.06 4.16
N ASN A 169 -9.07 -15.74 3.32
CA ASN A 169 -9.84 -16.67 2.52
C ASN A 169 -9.93 -16.13 1.09
N ALA A 170 -10.01 -17.04 0.13
CA ALA A 170 -10.25 -16.74 -1.28
C ALA A 170 -11.10 -17.86 -1.88
N SER A 171 -11.76 -17.62 -3.01
CA SER A 171 -12.41 -18.70 -3.76
C SER A 171 -11.39 -19.52 -4.56
N GLU A 172 -10.28 -18.90 -4.96
CA GLU A 172 -9.24 -19.52 -5.75
C GLU A 172 -7.88 -18.87 -5.47
N PHE A 173 -6.83 -19.69 -5.42
CA PHE A 173 -5.44 -19.25 -5.47
C PHE A 173 -4.65 -20.08 -6.48
N ILE A 174 -3.98 -19.41 -7.42
CA ILE A 174 -3.13 -20.02 -8.44
C ILE A 174 -1.72 -19.49 -8.29
N PHE A 175 -0.73 -20.37 -8.35
CA PHE A 175 0.69 -20.01 -8.46
C PHE A 175 1.47 -21.07 -9.25
N GLY A 176 1.80 -20.75 -10.50
CA GLY A 176 2.36 -21.70 -11.45
C GLY A 176 1.40 -22.87 -11.67
N SER A 177 1.84 -24.08 -11.32
CA SER A 177 1.01 -25.29 -11.38
C SER A 177 0.20 -25.55 -10.10
N LEU A 178 0.43 -24.78 -9.03
CA LEU A 178 -0.35 -24.89 -7.80
C LEU A 178 -1.72 -24.24 -8.01
N HIS A 179 -2.78 -24.97 -7.68
CA HIS A 179 -4.14 -24.49 -7.75
C HIS A 179 -4.89 -24.93 -6.51
N LEU A 180 -5.30 -23.97 -5.68
CA LEU A 180 -6.07 -24.18 -4.48
C LEU A 180 -7.48 -23.62 -4.69
N LEU A 181 -8.48 -24.42 -4.34
CA LEU A 181 -9.89 -24.03 -4.34
C LEU A 181 -10.33 -23.80 -2.90
N ASP A 182 -11.03 -22.68 -2.67
CA ASP A 182 -11.48 -22.24 -1.36
C ASP A 182 -10.38 -22.23 -0.26
N PRO A 183 -9.15 -21.72 -0.53
CA PRO A 183 -8.08 -21.74 0.47
C PRO A 183 -8.42 -20.87 1.68
N ILE A 184 -8.12 -21.39 2.87
CA ILE A 184 -8.20 -20.65 4.14
C ILE A 184 -6.85 -20.73 4.83
N LEU A 185 -6.24 -19.57 5.08
CA LEU A 185 -4.98 -19.46 5.81
C LEU A 185 -5.17 -18.60 7.05
N ASN A 186 -4.82 -19.18 8.20
CA ASN A 186 -4.73 -18.46 9.46
C ASN A 186 -3.32 -18.63 10.02
N ALA A 187 -2.61 -17.53 10.25
CA ALA A 187 -1.25 -17.53 10.75
C ALA A 187 -1.06 -16.53 11.88
N VAL A 188 -0.19 -16.88 12.83
CA VAL A 188 0.31 -15.98 13.85
C VAL A 188 1.81 -15.81 13.66
N CYS A 189 2.26 -14.57 13.64
CA CYS A 189 3.66 -14.21 13.45
C CYS A 189 4.23 -13.67 14.76
N SER A 190 5.28 -14.30 15.28
CA SER A 190 5.99 -13.87 16.49
C SER A 190 7.49 -13.83 16.23
N PRO A 191 8.34 -13.34 17.15
CA PRO A 191 9.78 -13.33 16.93
C PRO A 191 10.37 -14.74 16.74
N GLU A 192 9.67 -15.79 17.21
CA GLU A 192 10.08 -17.18 17.11
C GLU A 192 9.72 -17.85 15.77
N GLY A 193 8.86 -17.24 14.95
CA GLY A 193 8.45 -17.79 13.66
C GLY A 193 6.97 -17.58 13.30
N VAL A 194 6.56 -18.17 12.18
CA VAL A 194 5.15 -18.18 11.73
C VAL A 194 4.51 -19.50 12.14
N ALA A 195 3.48 -19.42 12.97
CA ALA A 195 2.65 -20.58 13.33
C ALA A 195 1.38 -20.60 12.48
N LEU A 196 1.26 -21.61 11.61
CA LEU A 196 0.05 -21.88 10.85
C LEU A 196 -0.99 -22.53 11.76
N ARG A 197 -2.16 -21.89 11.88
CA ARG A 197 -3.31 -22.42 12.63
C ARG A 197 -4.28 -23.18 11.74
N GLN A 198 -4.32 -22.83 10.46
CA GLN A 198 -5.13 -23.48 9.45
C GLN A 198 -4.47 -23.26 8.09
N PHE A 199 -4.42 -24.32 7.29
CA PHE A 199 -3.89 -24.35 5.94
C PHE A 199 -4.68 -25.39 5.13
N PRO A 200 -5.04 -25.13 3.86
CA PRO A 200 -5.79 -26.06 3.03
C PRO A 200 -4.96 -27.27 2.56
#